data_AF-B4N3L5-F1
#
_entry.id   AF-B4N3L5-F1
#
_cell.length_a   1.000
_cell.length_b   1.000
_cell.length_c   1.000
_cell.angle_alpha   90.00
_cell.angle_beta   90.00
_cell.angle_gamma   90.00
#
_symmetry.space_group_name_H-M   'P 1'
#
loop_
_entity.id
_entity.type
_entity.pdbx_description
1 polymer ?
#
loop_
_entity_poly.entity_id
_entity_poly.type
_entity_poly.pdbx_seq_one_letter_code
_entity_poly.pdbx_strand_id
1 'polypeptide(L)'
;MAKVHITNVVVLDNPSSFFNPFQFELTFECIEELKEDLEWKMIYVGSAESEEHDQVLDTIYVGPVPEGRHIFVFQADPPDVSKIPEPDAVGVTIILLTCSYRGQEFVRVGYYVNNDYADQELRENPPPKPLFDKLTRNILASKPRVTRFKINWDYGNTNGHNEDNQMMDDDGPSTSNKHAGQDSNLPDDDNSLAMPMENGIKALNENSNSLAMEC
;
A
#
# COMPACT_ATOMS: atom_id res chain seq x y z
N MET A 1 -0.89 11.74 -21.08
CA MET A 1 0.31 11.37 -20.29
C MET A 1 0.02 11.72 -18.84
N ALA A 2 0.77 11.22 -17.84
CA ALA A 2 0.65 11.79 -16.49
C ALA A 2 1.24 13.22 -16.54
N LYS A 3 0.57 14.20 -15.91
CA LYS A 3 1.09 15.58 -15.85
C LYS A 3 1.98 15.81 -14.62
N VAL A 4 1.90 14.93 -13.61
CA VAL A 4 2.69 15.00 -12.38
C VAL A 4 3.46 13.70 -12.13
N HIS A 5 4.73 13.85 -11.76
CA HIS A 5 5.63 12.75 -11.43
C HIS A 5 6.34 12.99 -10.10
N ILE A 6 6.10 12.12 -9.11
CA ILE A 6 6.96 12.04 -7.92
C ILE A 6 8.35 11.59 -8.37
N THR A 7 9.36 12.41 -8.04
CA THR A 7 10.78 12.17 -8.40
C THR A 7 11.61 11.76 -7.20
N ASN A 8 11.27 12.20 -5.99
CA ASN A 8 11.90 11.74 -4.75
C ASN A 8 10.94 11.83 -3.55
N VAL A 9 11.12 10.96 -2.57
CA VAL A 9 10.45 11.02 -1.26
C VAL A 9 11.48 10.65 -0.19
N VAL A 10 11.82 11.60 0.67
CA VAL A 10 12.76 11.39 1.78
C VAL A 10 11.97 11.23 3.07
N VAL A 11 12.19 10.12 3.77
CA VAL A 11 11.64 9.92 5.12
C VAL A 11 12.53 10.66 6.11
N LEU A 12 11.95 11.57 6.89
CA LEU A 12 12.62 12.33 7.95
C LEU A 12 12.30 11.72 9.33
N ASP A 13 13.09 12.06 10.35
CA ASP A 13 12.96 11.59 11.73
C ASP A 13 12.69 10.07 11.85
N ASN A 14 13.62 9.25 11.35
CA ASN A 14 13.46 7.80 11.28
C ASN A 14 14.76 7.04 11.62
N PRO A 15 14.74 6.03 12.52
CA PRO A 15 13.60 5.61 13.35
C PRO A 15 13.26 6.65 14.43
N SER A 16 12.00 6.65 14.90
CA SER A 16 11.48 7.59 15.90
C SER A 16 10.49 6.92 16.85
N SER A 17 10.05 7.62 17.91
CA SER A 17 8.96 7.15 18.78
C SER A 17 7.69 6.92 17.95
N PHE A 18 6.86 5.95 18.33
CA PHE A 18 5.55 5.74 17.72
C PHE A 18 4.70 7.02 17.67
N PHE A 19 4.76 7.82 18.74
CA PHE A 19 4.03 9.08 18.87
C PHE A 19 4.71 10.30 18.21
N ASN A 20 5.89 10.17 17.62
CA ASN A 20 6.44 11.27 16.82
C ASN A 20 5.63 11.43 15.53
N PRO A 21 5.35 12.67 15.08
CA PRO A 21 4.76 12.93 13.77
C PRO A 21 5.52 12.22 12.64
N PHE A 22 4.79 11.70 11.66
CA PHE A 22 5.38 11.26 10.40
C PHE A 22 5.83 12.47 9.61
N GLN A 23 7.01 12.41 8.97
CA GLN A 23 7.57 13.51 8.18
C GLN A 23 8.17 12.98 6.87
N PHE A 24 7.69 13.48 5.74
CA PHE A 24 8.18 13.14 4.42
C PHE A 24 8.49 14.41 3.62
N GLU A 25 9.73 14.57 3.16
CA GLU A 25 10.05 15.57 2.13
C GLU A 25 9.71 14.98 0.75
N LEU A 26 8.72 15.56 0.10
CA LEU A 26 8.27 15.15 -1.23
C LEU A 26 8.83 16.08 -2.29
N THR A 27 9.51 15.50 -3.28
CA THR A 27 9.85 16.18 -4.54
C THR A 27 8.98 15.62 -5.66
N PHE A 28 8.29 16.50 -6.38
CA PHE A 28 7.58 16.14 -7.60
C PHE A 28 7.86 17.14 -8.73
N GLU A 29 7.59 16.70 -9.95
CA GLU A 29 7.71 17.48 -11.18
C GLU A 29 6.34 17.55 -11.85
N CYS A 30 5.94 18.76 -12.25
CA CYS A 30 4.72 19.05 -12.97
C CYS A 30 5.10 19.45 -14.41
N ILE A 31 4.66 18.68 -15.40
CA ILE A 31 5.03 18.85 -16.82
C ILE A 31 4.19 19.97 -17.48
N GLU A 32 3.02 20.27 -16.93
CA GLU A 32 2.10 21.29 -17.43
C GLU A 32 1.29 21.83 -16.24
N GLU A 33 0.94 23.11 -16.25
CA GLU A 33 0.21 23.78 -15.17
C GLU A 33 -1.14 23.11 -14.86
N LEU A 34 -1.35 22.73 -13.59
CA LEU A 34 -2.65 22.26 -13.10
C LEU A 34 -3.50 23.41 -12.55
N LYS A 35 -4.76 23.45 -12.98
CA LYS A 35 -5.73 24.50 -12.62
C LYS A 35 -6.47 24.23 -11.31
N GLU A 36 -6.40 23.01 -10.82
CA GLU A 36 -6.98 22.56 -9.55
C GLU A 36 -5.89 21.96 -8.66
N ASP A 37 -6.24 21.74 -7.40
CA ASP A 37 -5.29 21.27 -6.40
C ASP A 37 -5.01 19.77 -6.54
N LEU A 38 -3.76 19.40 -6.25
CA LEU A 38 -3.41 18.03 -5.90
C LEU A 38 -3.84 17.77 -4.46
N GLU A 39 -4.70 16.79 -4.25
CA GLU A 39 -5.03 16.27 -2.93
C GLU A 39 -3.98 15.22 -2.55
N TRP A 40 -3.26 15.46 -1.45
CA TRP A 40 -2.33 14.49 -0.88
C TRP A 40 -2.88 13.97 0.43
N LYS A 41 -2.86 12.64 0.62
CA LYS A 41 -3.26 12.00 1.87
C LYS A 41 -2.13 11.15 2.42
N MET A 42 -1.94 11.24 3.74
CA MET A 42 -1.09 10.32 4.48
C MET A 42 -2.00 9.34 5.23
N ILE A 43 -1.86 8.05 4.97
CA ILE A 43 -2.76 7.01 5.47
C ILE A 43 -1.95 5.93 6.18
N TYR A 44 -2.24 5.69 7.45
CA TYR A 44 -1.65 4.60 8.23
C TYR A 44 -2.58 3.39 8.19
N VAL A 45 -2.04 2.25 7.77
CA VAL A 45 -2.79 0.98 7.74
C VAL A 45 -2.90 0.45 9.16
N GLY A 46 -4.11 0.41 9.70
CA GLY A 46 -4.33 0.01 11.09
C GLY A 46 -4.32 -1.50 11.30
N SER A 47 -4.67 -2.29 10.28
CA SER A 47 -4.63 -3.75 10.26
C SER A 47 -4.33 -4.25 8.85
N ALA A 48 -3.58 -5.35 8.73
CA ALA A 48 -3.36 -5.98 7.43
C ALA A 48 -4.61 -6.73 6.90
N GLU A 49 -5.59 -7.01 7.75
CA GLU A 49 -6.78 -7.80 7.43
C GLU A 49 -7.99 -6.97 6.99
N SER A 50 -8.03 -5.66 7.31
CA SER A 50 -9.17 -4.79 7.02
C SER A 50 -8.81 -3.31 6.89
N GLU A 51 -9.24 -2.70 5.77
CA GLU A 51 -9.15 -1.25 5.50
C GLU A 51 -10.05 -0.43 6.45
N GLU A 52 -10.95 -1.04 7.23
CA GLU A 52 -11.78 -0.32 8.22
C GLU A 52 -10.94 0.30 9.36
N HIS A 53 -9.72 -0.19 9.56
CA HIS A 53 -8.76 0.34 10.52
C HIS A 53 -7.81 1.39 9.92
N ASP A 54 -7.89 1.69 8.62
CA ASP A 54 -7.04 2.69 7.97
C ASP A 54 -7.34 4.10 8.49
N GLN A 55 -6.27 4.81 8.82
CA GLN A 55 -6.35 6.14 9.41
C GLN A 55 -5.72 7.16 8.47
N VAL A 56 -6.54 8.03 7.88
CA VAL A 56 -6.05 9.24 7.21
C VAL A 56 -5.50 10.16 8.30
N LEU A 57 -4.17 10.25 8.40
CA LEU A 57 -3.47 11.06 9.40
C LEU A 57 -3.56 12.55 9.08
N ASP A 58 -3.42 12.90 7.80
CA ASP A 58 -3.63 14.26 7.30
C ASP A 58 -4.02 14.26 5.82
N THR A 59 -4.67 15.34 5.38
CA THR A 59 -5.02 15.63 3.99
C THR A 59 -4.68 17.08 3.66
N ILE A 60 -3.76 17.29 2.72
CA ILE A 60 -3.38 18.63 2.25
C ILE A 60 -3.76 18.82 0.78
N TYR A 61 -3.97 20.08 0.41
CA TYR A 61 -4.24 20.50 -0.95
C TYR A 61 -3.10 21.39 -1.44
N VAL A 62 -2.54 21.05 -2.61
CA VAL A 62 -1.42 21.77 -3.22
C VAL A 62 -1.87 22.25 -4.59
N GLY A 63 -2.21 23.54 -4.70
CA GLY A 63 -2.51 24.16 -5.98
C GLY A 63 -2.83 25.67 -5.91
N PRO A 64 -3.07 26.31 -7.07
CA PRO A 64 -2.82 25.78 -8.41
C PRO A 64 -1.33 25.46 -8.61
N VAL A 65 -1.00 24.47 -9.44
CA VAL A 65 0.37 23.93 -9.54
C VAL A 65 1.03 24.37 -10.86
N PRO A 66 2.04 25.27 -10.83
CA PRO A 66 2.79 25.65 -12.02
C PRO A 66 3.60 24.47 -12.60
N GLU A 67 3.94 24.57 -13.89
CA GLU A 67 4.98 23.72 -14.48
C GLU A 67 6.31 23.88 -13.72
N GLY A 68 7.05 22.77 -13.58
CA GLY A 68 8.37 22.73 -12.96
C GLY A 68 8.47 21.77 -11.77
N ARG A 69 9.58 21.88 -11.03
CA ARG A 69 9.91 21.03 -9.89
C ARG A 69 9.49 21.70 -8.57
N HIS A 70 8.76 20.95 -7.75
CA HIS A 70 8.24 21.39 -6.46
C HIS A 70 8.79 20.51 -5.33
N ILE A 71 9.00 21.11 -4.16
CA ILE A 71 9.44 20.43 -2.93
C ILE A 71 8.64 20.96 -1.76
N PHE A 72 8.14 20.07 -0.90
CA PHE A 72 7.52 20.43 0.38
C PHE A 72 7.70 19.31 1.40
N VAL A 73 7.54 19.62 2.69
CA VAL A 73 7.48 18.63 3.77
C VAL A 73 6.02 18.35 4.10
N PHE A 74 5.60 17.10 3.97
CA PHE A 74 4.32 16.60 4.47
C PHE A 74 4.54 16.02 5.86
N GLN A 75 3.94 16.64 6.87
CA GLN A 75 3.97 16.17 8.25
C GLN A 75 2.54 15.85 8.71
N ALA A 76 2.36 14.73 9.41
CA ALA A 76 1.09 14.37 10.05
C ALA A 76 1.31 13.81 11.45
N ASP A 77 0.34 14.02 12.34
CA ASP A 77 0.32 13.46 13.69
C ASP A 77 0.26 11.91 13.65
N PRO A 78 0.69 11.21 14.72
CA PRO A 78 0.61 9.74 14.79
C PRO A 78 -0.84 9.24 14.74
N PRO A 79 -1.06 7.97 14.34
CA PRO A 79 -2.39 7.35 14.35
C PRO A 79 -2.99 7.27 15.75
N ASP A 80 -4.32 7.27 15.82
CA ASP A 80 -5.08 7.02 17.03
C ASP A 80 -4.96 5.55 17.42
N VAL A 81 -4.23 5.29 18.50
CA VAL A 81 -3.97 3.95 19.05
C VAL A 81 -5.25 3.21 19.44
N SER A 82 -6.36 3.90 19.72
CA SER A 82 -7.62 3.26 20.09
C SER A 82 -8.35 2.59 18.90
N LYS A 83 -7.93 2.90 17.67
CA LYS A 83 -8.46 2.31 16.44
C LYS A 83 -7.60 1.19 15.86
N ILE A 84 -6.41 0.96 16.42
CA ILE A 84 -5.48 -0.10 16.01
C ILE A 84 -5.82 -1.38 16.79
N PRO A 85 -6.09 -2.53 16.15
CA PRO A 85 -6.26 -3.79 16.85
C PRO A 85 -5.01 -4.15 17.68
N GLU A 86 -5.21 -4.65 18.91
CA GLU A 86 -4.08 -5.04 19.79
C GLU A 86 -3.07 -6.02 19.12
N PRO A 87 -3.48 -6.97 18.25
CA PRO A 87 -2.53 -7.83 17.52
C PRO A 87 -1.68 -7.11 16.46
N ASP A 88 -2.19 -6.04 15.85
CA ASP A 88 -1.53 -5.29 14.76
C ASP A 88 -0.62 -4.15 15.26
N ALA A 89 -0.65 -3.86 16.57
CA ALA A 89 0.09 -2.75 17.15
C ALA A 89 1.62 -2.93 17.11
N VAL A 90 2.11 -4.17 17.16
CA VAL A 90 3.54 -4.53 17.20
C VAL A 90 3.86 -5.43 16.02
N GLY A 91 4.93 -5.13 15.29
CA GLY A 91 5.31 -5.81 14.05
C GLY A 91 5.23 -4.87 12.84
N VAL A 92 4.95 -5.45 11.67
CA VAL A 92 5.03 -4.73 10.38
C VAL A 92 3.64 -4.31 9.90
N THR A 93 3.48 -3.01 9.64
CA THR A 93 2.35 -2.43 8.92
C THR A 93 2.84 -1.53 7.77
N ILE A 94 1.97 -0.69 7.20
CA ILE A 94 2.22 0.17 6.04
C ILE A 94 1.78 1.61 6.32
N ILE A 95 2.58 2.57 5.85
CA ILE A 95 2.18 3.98 5.68
C ILE A 95 2.11 4.27 4.18
N LEU A 96 0.99 4.86 3.74
CA LEU A 96 0.72 5.22 2.35
C LEU A 96 0.71 6.74 2.19
N LEU A 97 1.35 7.22 1.12
CA LEU A 97 1.16 8.56 0.58
C LEU A 97 0.41 8.43 -0.73
N THR A 98 -0.84 8.88 -0.79
CA THR A 98 -1.60 8.94 -2.05
C THR A 98 -1.61 10.37 -2.59
N CYS A 99 -1.66 10.51 -3.91
CA CYS A 99 -1.92 11.77 -4.57
C CYS A 99 -3.02 11.61 -5.61
N SER A 100 -4.00 12.50 -5.53
CA SER A 100 -5.19 12.55 -6.36
C SER A 100 -5.30 13.90 -7.06
N TYR A 101 -5.83 13.88 -8.28
CA TYR A 101 -6.20 15.09 -9.01
C TYR A 101 -7.66 14.95 -9.45
N ARG A 102 -8.51 15.93 -9.15
CA ARG A 102 -9.98 15.85 -9.36
C ARG A 102 -10.63 14.60 -8.75
N GLY A 103 -10.19 14.21 -7.55
CA GLY A 103 -10.68 13.00 -6.87
C GLY A 103 -10.26 11.66 -7.51
N GLN A 104 -9.44 11.68 -8.57
CA GLN A 104 -8.86 10.46 -9.15
C GLN A 104 -7.43 10.28 -8.62
N GLU A 105 -7.19 9.20 -7.86
CA GLU A 105 -5.84 8.82 -7.44
C GLU A 105 -5.00 8.41 -8.65
N PHE A 106 -3.80 9.00 -8.80
CA PHE A 106 -2.88 8.66 -9.90
C PHE A 106 -1.56 8.05 -9.42
N VAL A 107 -1.22 8.19 -8.13
CA VAL A 107 -0.03 7.58 -7.53
C VAL A 107 -0.24 7.28 -6.06
N ARG A 108 0.30 6.13 -5.64
CA ARG A 108 0.39 5.66 -4.25
C ARG A 108 1.82 5.24 -3.96
N VAL A 109 2.41 5.77 -2.89
CA VAL A 109 3.74 5.41 -2.40
C VAL A 109 3.58 4.78 -1.02
N GLY A 110 3.74 3.47 -0.93
CA GLY A 110 3.69 2.74 0.34
C GLY A 110 5.08 2.44 0.89
N TYR A 111 5.25 2.58 2.20
CA TYR A 111 6.42 2.13 2.95
C TYR A 111 6.00 1.11 4.00
N TYR A 112 6.79 0.05 4.18
CA TYR A 112 6.67 -0.79 5.36
C TYR A 112 7.14 -0.01 6.59
N VAL A 113 6.41 -0.20 7.68
CA VAL A 113 6.66 0.41 9.00
C VAL A 113 6.76 -0.72 10.00
N ASN A 114 7.90 -0.86 10.66
CA ASN A 114 8.08 -1.82 11.76
C ASN A 114 7.97 -1.10 13.10
N ASN A 115 6.94 -1.43 13.88
CA ASN A 115 6.76 -0.99 15.25
C ASN A 115 7.31 -2.07 16.19
N ASP A 116 8.35 -1.76 16.96
CA ASP A 116 8.99 -2.73 17.85
C ASP A 116 9.39 -2.07 19.18
N TYR A 117 9.50 -2.86 20.25
CA TYR A 117 9.93 -2.34 21.55
C TYR A 117 11.44 -2.05 21.55
N ALA A 118 11.84 -0.88 22.05
CA ALA A 118 13.26 -0.59 22.24
C ALA A 118 13.91 -1.50 23.31
N ASP A 119 13.15 -1.83 24.36
CA ASP A 119 13.57 -2.70 25.46
C ASP A 119 13.63 -4.17 25.01
N GLN A 120 14.78 -4.85 25.14
CA GLN A 120 14.92 -6.27 24.76
C GLN A 120 13.97 -7.20 25.56
N GLU A 121 13.80 -6.94 26.86
CA GLU A 121 12.91 -7.74 27.72
C GLU A 121 11.45 -7.73 27.22
N LEU A 122 10.98 -6.60 26.69
CA LEU A 122 9.62 -6.47 26.13
C LEU A 122 9.49 -7.09 24.74
N ARG A 123 10.59 -7.31 24.00
CA ARG A 123 10.57 -8.06 22.74
C ARG A 123 10.54 -9.57 22.98
N GLU A 124 11.27 -10.03 24.01
CA GLU A 124 11.28 -11.45 24.41
C GLU A 124 10.00 -11.84 25.17
N ASN A 125 9.44 -10.92 25.95
CA ASN A 125 8.24 -11.13 26.77
C ASN A 125 7.24 -9.97 26.55
N PRO A 126 6.56 -9.92 25.39
CA PRO A 126 5.63 -8.85 25.08
C PRO A 126 4.45 -8.81 26.07
N PRO A 127 4.06 -7.62 26.55
CA PRO A 127 2.92 -7.48 27.45
C PRO A 127 1.61 -7.84 26.73
N PRO A 128 0.59 -8.40 27.42
CA PRO A 128 -0.69 -8.75 26.80
C PRO A 128 -1.45 -7.58 26.17
N LYS A 129 -1.16 -6.35 26.58
CA LYS A 129 -1.65 -5.11 25.97
C LYS A 129 -0.46 -4.30 25.44
N PRO A 130 -0.49 -3.82 24.18
CA PRO A 130 0.58 -3.02 23.62
C PRO A 130 0.88 -1.75 24.43
N LEU A 131 2.17 -1.46 24.64
CA LEU A 131 2.63 -0.25 25.32
C LEU A 131 3.20 0.75 24.32
N PHE A 132 2.33 1.49 23.64
CA PHE A 132 2.71 2.40 22.55
C PHE A 132 3.78 3.44 22.94
N ASP A 133 3.79 3.92 24.19
CA ASP A 133 4.84 4.83 24.70
C ASP A 133 6.27 4.25 24.64
N LYS A 134 6.38 2.92 24.51
CA LYS A 134 7.64 2.18 24.42
C LYS A 134 7.94 1.64 23.02
N LEU A 135 7.05 1.87 22.06
CA LEU A 135 7.25 1.44 20.68
C LEU A 135 8.12 2.46 19.93
N THR A 136 9.13 1.94 19.25
CA THR A 136 9.90 2.66 18.25
C THR A 136 9.41 2.24 16.87
N ARG A 137 9.15 3.24 16.03
CA ARG A 137 8.70 3.11 14.65
C ARG A 137 9.90 3.21 13.72
N ASN A 138 10.07 2.24 12.82
CA ASN A 138 11.09 2.26 11.78
C ASN A 138 10.46 2.05 10.39
N ILE A 139 10.48 3.10 9.58
CA ILE A 139 9.99 3.12 8.20
C ILE A 139 11.10 2.63 7.27
N LEU A 140 10.81 1.63 6.42
CA LEU A 140 11.76 1.05 5.47
C LEU A 140 11.95 1.96 4.24
N ALA A 141 12.54 3.13 4.45
CA ALA A 141 12.74 4.19 3.46
C ALA A 141 13.44 3.75 2.17
N SER A 142 14.26 2.70 2.22
CA SER A 142 15.06 2.20 1.09
C SER A 142 14.28 1.34 0.08
N LYS A 143 13.05 0.92 0.39
CA LYS A 143 12.23 0.04 -0.47
C LYS A 143 10.76 0.50 -0.58
N PRO A 144 10.49 1.72 -1.08
CA PRO A 144 9.12 2.16 -1.35
C PRO A 144 8.44 1.26 -2.38
N ARG A 145 7.13 1.07 -2.23
CA ARG A 145 6.24 0.46 -3.22
C ARG A 145 5.47 1.57 -3.92
N VAL A 146 5.73 1.79 -5.21
CA VAL A 146 5.09 2.84 -6.00
C VAL A 146 4.10 2.22 -6.98
N THR A 147 2.82 2.46 -6.76
CA THR A 147 1.74 2.11 -7.69
C THR A 147 1.29 3.37 -8.43
N ARG A 148 1.00 3.26 -9.72
CA ARG A 148 0.60 4.39 -10.57
C ARG A 148 -0.66 4.01 -11.35
N PHE A 149 -1.61 4.93 -11.40
CA PHE A 149 -2.90 4.75 -12.08
C PHE A 149 -3.04 5.75 -13.22
N LYS A 150 -3.79 5.38 -14.25
CA LYS A 150 -4.14 6.28 -15.36
C LYS A 150 -5.41 7.04 -14.97
N ILE A 151 -5.35 8.38 -15.01
CA ILE A 151 -6.48 9.26 -14.72
C ILE A 151 -6.74 10.21 -15.89
N ASN A 152 -7.91 10.84 -15.94
CA ASN A 152 -8.17 11.96 -16.83
C ASN A 152 -7.67 13.28 -16.20
N TRP A 153 -6.74 13.95 -16.89
CA TRP A 153 -6.12 15.21 -16.46
C TRP A 153 -6.81 16.47 -17.03
N ASP A 154 -7.66 16.32 -18.06
CA ASP A 154 -8.22 17.44 -18.81
C ASP A 154 -9.74 17.56 -18.58
N TYR A 155 -10.24 18.79 -18.57
CA TYR A 155 -11.68 19.05 -18.46
C TYR A 155 -12.34 18.69 -19.79
N GLY A 156 -12.98 17.53 -19.87
CA GLY A 156 -13.91 17.19 -20.95
C GLY A 156 -13.35 16.39 -22.14
N ASN A 157 -12.69 15.25 -21.90
CA ASN A 157 -12.58 14.18 -22.93
C ASN A 157 -13.35 12.90 -22.54
N THR A 158 -14.51 13.06 -21.89
CA THR A 158 -15.54 12.03 -21.78
C THR A 158 -16.59 12.21 -22.89
N ASN A 159 -16.16 12.11 -24.14
CA ASN A 159 -17.02 12.06 -25.32
C ASN A 159 -16.52 10.94 -26.25
N GLY A 160 -17.10 9.75 -26.12
CA GLY A 160 -16.92 8.65 -27.07
C GLY A 160 -16.52 7.31 -26.45
N HIS A 161 -17.44 6.34 -26.53
CA HIS A 161 -17.22 4.89 -26.48
C HIS A 161 -16.64 4.28 -25.18
N ASN A 162 -17.56 4.04 -24.22
CA ASN A 162 -17.74 2.65 -23.77
C ASN A 162 -18.42 1.88 -24.91
N GLU A 163 -18.02 0.62 -25.12
CA GLU A 163 -18.24 -0.28 -26.28
C GLU A 163 -17.04 -0.20 -27.25
N ASP A 164 -16.17 -1.21 -27.41
CA ASP A 164 -16.43 -2.65 -27.45
C ASP A 164 -15.08 -3.42 -27.42
N ASN A 165 -15.01 -4.57 -26.75
CA ASN A 165 -13.80 -5.39 -26.67
C ASN A 165 -13.82 -6.46 -27.77
N GLN A 166 -13.66 -6.03 -29.02
CA GLN A 166 -13.85 -6.90 -30.19
C GLN A 166 -12.74 -7.94 -30.33
N MET A 167 -13.05 -9.16 -29.85
CA MET A 167 -12.50 -10.37 -30.42
C MET A 167 -13.05 -10.53 -31.85
N MET A 168 -12.18 -10.86 -32.80
CA MET A 168 -12.59 -11.24 -34.15
C MET A 168 -13.13 -12.66 -34.12
N ASP A 169 -14.33 -12.89 -34.65
CA ASP A 169 -14.76 -14.18 -35.16
C ASP A 169 -15.71 -14.01 -36.36
N ASP A 170 -15.74 -15.05 -37.19
CA ASP A 170 -16.10 -15.02 -38.62
C ASP A 170 -17.44 -15.70 -38.93
N ASP A 171 -18.09 -15.25 -40.02
CA ASP A 171 -19.26 -15.81 -40.74
C ASP A 171 -20.58 -16.22 -40.00
N GLY A 172 -21.73 -15.91 -40.64
CA GLY A 172 -23.10 -16.30 -40.20
C GLY A 172 -23.70 -17.47 -41.01
N PRO A 173 -25.03 -17.56 -41.27
CA PRO A 173 -26.18 -16.89 -40.62
C PRO A 173 -27.42 -17.81 -40.33
N SER A 174 -28.37 -17.31 -39.51
CA SER A 174 -29.83 -17.64 -39.48
C SER A 174 -30.37 -19.09 -39.29
N THR A 175 -31.21 -19.34 -38.25
CA THR A 175 -32.68 -19.67 -38.33
C THR A 175 -33.30 -20.36 -37.09
N SER A 176 -34.56 -19.98 -36.78
CA SER A 176 -35.68 -20.74 -36.16
C SER A 176 -35.54 -21.67 -34.91
N ASN A 177 -36.11 -21.19 -33.79
CA ASN A 177 -37.34 -21.70 -33.11
C ASN A 177 -37.45 -23.16 -32.56
N LYS A 178 -37.78 -23.25 -31.24
CA LYS A 178 -38.49 -24.29 -30.44
C LYS A 178 -37.73 -25.41 -29.66
N HIS A 179 -38.09 -25.46 -28.36
CA HIS A 179 -38.40 -26.61 -27.49
C HIS A 179 -37.30 -27.45 -26.78
N ALA A 180 -37.39 -27.42 -25.44
CA ALA A 180 -37.38 -28.53 -24.47
C ALA A 180 -36.18 -29.52 -24.37
N GLY A 181 -35.63 -29.62 -23.15
CA GLY A 181 -34.77 -30.74 -22.73
C GLY A 181 -33.98 -30.47 -21.44
N GLN A 182 -33.89 -31.47 -20.56
CA GLN A 182 -32.92 -31.58 -19.46
C GLN A 182 -31.47 -31.65 -20.04
N ASP A 183 -30.36 -31.50 -19.32
CA ASP A 183 -30.08 -31.95 -17.94
C ASP A 183 -28.73 -31.38 -17.41
N SER A 184 -28.53 -31.47 -16.08
CA SER A 184 -27.23 -31.57 -15.37
C SER A 184 -26.17 -30.43 -15.35
N ASN A 185 -25.46 -30.39 -14.20
CA ASN A 185 -24.12 -29.86 -13.91
C ASN A 185 -23.94 -28.34 -13.64
N LEU A 186 -23.95 -28.02 -12.34
CA LEU A 186 -23.22 -26.90 -11.74
C LEU A 186 -21.71 -27.20 -11.72
N PRO A 187 -20.84 -26.20 -11.95
CA PRO A 187 -19.49 -26.15 -11.41
C PRO A 187 -19.48 -25.31 -10.11
N ASP A 188 -18.80 -25.80 -9.08
CA ASP A 188 -18.46 -25.02 -7.88
C ASP A 188 -17.25 -24.11 -8.18
N ASP A 189 -17.40 -22.79 -8.02
CA ASP A 189 -16.29 -21.83 -8.01
C ASP A 189 -15.90 -21.48 -6.57
N ASP A 190 -15.05 -22.31 -5.95
CA ASP A 190 -14.25 -21.92 -4.78
C ASP A 190 -12.90 -21.38 -5.28
N ASN A 191 -12.72 -20.06 -5.18
CA ASN A 191 -11.45 -19.40 -5.45
C ASN A 191 -10.96 -18.63 -4.21
N SER A 192 -10.81 -19.37 -3.11
CA SER A 192 -10.16 -18.88 -1.90
C SER A 192 -8.63 -18.85 -2.06
N LEU A 193 -8.04 -17.65 -2.03
CA LEU A 193 -6.59 -17.44 -2.04
C LEU A 193 -5.97 -17.78 -0.68
N ALA A 194 -5.82 -19.07 -0.39
CA ALA A 194 -5.12 -19.55 0.80
C ALA A 194 -3.59 -19.60 0.59
N MET A 195 -2.83 -18.99 1.50
CA MET A 195 -1.37 -19.16 1.56
C MET A 195 -1.02 -20.48 2.26
N PRO A 196 -0.05 -21.27 1.76
CA PRO A 196 0.37 -22.49 2.44
C PRO A 196 1.22 -22.15 3.68
N MET A 197 0.69 -22.42 4.87
CA MET A 197 1.52 -22.64 6.06
C MET A 197 2.01 -24.08 6.06
N GLU A 198 3.33 -24.27 6.19
CA GLU A 198 3.86 -25.56 6.62
C GLU A 198 5.05 -25.35 7.58
N ASN A 199 4.96 -25.97 8.76
CA ASN A 199 5.93 -25.87 9.83
C ASN A 199 6.17 -27.30 10.34
N GLY A 200 7.33 -27.90 10.00
CA GLY A 200 7.53 -29.35 10.17
C GLY A 200 8.98 -29.81 10.08
N ILE A 201 9.63 -29.98 11.23
CA ILE A 201 11.05 -30.40 11.36
C ILE A 201 11.21 -31.90 11.06
N LYS A 202 12.18 -32.29 10.20
CA LYS A 202 13.20 -33.33 10.55
C LYS A 202 14.30 -33.59 9.49
N ALA A 203 15.50 -33.79 10.05
CA ALA A 203 16.56 -34.69 9.60
C ALA A 203 17.28 -34.44 8.26
N LEU A 204 18.47 -33.82 8.35
CA LEU A 204 19.69 -34.45 7.85
C LEU A 204 20.77 -34.41 8.95
N ASN A 205 21.38 -35.55 9.22
CA ASN A 205 22.51 -35.78 10.13
C ASN A 205 23.66 -36.39 9.30
N GLU A 206 24.89 -36.39 9.85
CA GLU A 206 26.11 -37.00 9.27
C GLU A 206 26.68 -36.19 8.08
N ASN A 207 28.00 -35.95 7.88
CA ASN A 207 29.25 -36.25 8.61
C ASN A 207 30.40 -35.40 7.95
N SER A 208 31.61 -35.11 8.48
CA SER A 208 32.37 -35.53 9.68
C SER A 208 33.43 -34.46 10.09
N ASN A 209 33.99 -34.60 11.30
CA ASN A 209 35.42 -34.34 11.68
C ASN A 209 36.12 -32.96 11.58
N SER A 210 36.54 -32.47 12.77
CA SER A 210 37.92 -32.02 13.15
C SER A 210 38.49 -30.72 12.55
N LEU A 211 39.33 -29.90 13.22
CA LEU A 211 39.96 -29.85 14.56
C LEU A 211 39.55 -28.51 15.24
N ALA A 212 39.49 -28.27 16.55
CA ALA A 212 40.36 -28.59 17.70
C ALA A 212 41.68 -27.77 17.81
N MET A 213 41.62 -26.73 18.65
CA MET A 213 42.69 -26.15 19.52
C MET A 213 43.89 -25.34 18.98
N GLU A 214 44.22 -24.30 19.78
CA GLU A 214 45.55 -23.73 20.12
C GLU A 214 46.39 -23.12 18.96
N CYS A 215 46.79 -21.84 18.97
CA CYS A 215 47.20 -20.94 20.07
C CYS A 215 46.86 -19.46 19.80
#